data_AF-A0AAU8DEX8-F1
#
_entry.id   AF-A0AAU8DEX8-F1
#
_cell.length_a   1.000
_cell.length_b   1.000
_cell.length_c   1.000
_cell.angle_alpha   90.00
_cell.angle_beta   90.00
_cell.angle_gamma   90.00
#
_symmetry.space_group_name_H-M   'P 1'
#
loop_
_entity.id
_entity.type
_entity.pdbx_description
1 polymer ?
#
loop_
_entity_poly.entity_id
_entity_poly.type
_entity_poly.pdbx_seq_one_letter_code
_entity_poly.pdbx_strand_id
1 'polypeptide(L)' 'MPRYYFFCEHEAGVIPDPEGMDLEDEPAALAQAMVAAGEIMRSNSQAGREALVGAVLLVKDNAGATLFRMPFIDPGE' A
#
# COMPACT_ATOMS: atom_id res chain seq x y z
N MET A 1 -18.50 -6.83 -7.34
CA MET A 1 -17.61 -6.08 -6.46
C MET A 1 -16.48 -5.53 -7.33
N PRO A 2 -16.18 -4.23 -7.27
CA PRO A 2 -15.01 -3.67 -7.94
C PRO A 2 -13.71 -4.28 -7.40
N ARG A 3 -12.71 -4.38 -8.28
CA ARG A 3 -11.37 -4.86 -7.93
C ARG A 3 -10.43 -3.68 -7.73
N TYR A 4 -9.69 -3.72 -6.63
CA TYR A 4 -8.68 -2.73 -6.28
C TYR A 4 -7.32 -3.39 -6.18
N TYR A 5 -6.27 -2.63 -6.46
CA TYR A 5 -4.90 -3.13 -6.44
C TYR A 5 -4.01 -2.26 -5.55
N PHE A 6 -3.08 -2.88 -4.83
CA PHE A 6 -2.29 -2.25 -3.77
C PHE A 6 -0.81 -2.27 -4.13
N PHE A 7 -0.35 -1.29 -4.90
CA PHE A 7 1.00 -1.25 -5.44
C PHE A 7 1.95 -0.58 -4.44
N CYS A 8 3.20 -1.01 -4.38
CA CYS A 8 4.23 -0.35 -3.58
C CYS A 8 5.20 0.40 -4.50
N GLU A 9 5.26 1.71 -4.40
CA GLU A 9 6.19 2.56 -5.13
C GLU A 9 7.38 2.91 -4.23
N HIS A 10 8.60 2.73 -4.72
CA HIS A 10 9.85 3.09 -4.05
C HIS A 10 10.81 3.75 -5.06
N GLU A 11 11.92 4.32 -4.60
CA GLU A 11 12.95 4.93 -5.49
C GLU A 11 13.48 3.97 -6.57
N ALA A 12 13.47 2.66 -6.29
CA ALA A 12 13.91 1.61 -7.21
C ALA A 12 12.86 1.19 -8.25
N GLY A 13 11.61 1.69 -8.13
CA GLY A 13 10.51 1.39 -9.04
C GLY A 13 9.20 1.05 -8.33
N VAL A 14 8.22 0.62 -9.13
CA VAL A 14 6.89 0.23 -8.65
C VAL A 14 6.77 -1.28 -8.64
N ILE A 15 6.43 -1.82 -7.47
CA ILE A 15 6.09 -3.23 -7.26
C ILE A 15 4.57 -3.35 -7.44
N PRO A 16 4.09 -3.94 -8.54
CA PRO A 16 2.66 -4.12 -8.74
C PRO A 16 2.13 -5.25 -7.86
N ASP A 17 0.87 -5.11 -7.46
CA ASP A 17 0.06 -6.20 -6.90
C ASP A 17 -0.87 -6.70 -8.00
N PRO A 18 -0.56 -7.84 -8.66
CA PRO A 18 -1.34 -8.35 -9.79
C PRO A 18 -2.61 -9.09 -9.38
N GLU A 19 -2.73 -9.53 -8.12
CA GLU A 19 -3.91 -10.25 -7.64
C GLU A 19 -5.03 -9.25 -7.31
N GLY A 20 -4.67 -8.18 -6.59
CA GLY A 20 -5.63 -7.20 -6.09
C GLY A 20 -6.63 -7.83 -5.12
N MET A 21 -7.68 -7.09 -4.79
CA MET A 21 -8.75 -7.54 -3.91
C MET A 21 -10.10 -7.01 -4.39
N ASP A 22 -11.10 -7.90 -4.39
CA ASP A 22 -12.49 -7.52 -4.63
C ASP A 22 -13.06 -6.91 -3.36
N LEU A 23 -13.42 -5.63 -3.39
CA LEU A 23 -13.98 -4.89 -2.27
C LEU A 23 -15.28 -4.20 -2.69
N GLU A 24 -16.07 -3.77 -1.71
CA GLU A 24 -17.38 -3.17 -1.97
C GLU A 24 -17.24 -1.78 -2.62
N ASP A 25 -16.37 -0.93 -2.09
CA ASP A 25 -16.23 0.47 -2.45
C ASP A 25 -14.81 1.01 -2.15
N GLU A 26 -14.56 2.26 -2.54
CA GLU A 26 -13.26 2.93 -2.34
C GLU A 26 -12.90 3.11 -0.85
N PRO A 27 -13.85 3.47 0.05
CA PRO A 27 -13.60 3.45 1.50
C PRO A 27 -13.12 2.10 2.03
N ALA A 28 -13.72 0.98 1.61
CA ALA A 28 -13.24 -0.34 2.01
C ALA A 28 -11.81 -0.62 1.51
N ALA A 29 -11.50 -0.19 0.29
CA ALA A 29 -10.13 -0.27 -0.26
C ALA A 29 -9.14 0.55 0.56
N LEU A 30 -9.49 1.76 0.97
CA LEU A 30 -8.64 2.58 1.82
C LEU A 30 -8.40 1.92 3.19
N ALA A 31 -9.46 1.41 3.83
CA ALA A 31 -9.34 0.73 5.12
C ALA A 31 -8.43 -0.50 5.04
N GLN A 32 -8.59 -1.33 4.00
CA GLN A 32 -7.74 -2.48 3.76
C GLN A 32 -6.28 -2.07 3.52
N ALA A 33 -6.07 -1.00 2.75
CA ALA A 33 -4.73 -0.49 2.48
C ALA A 33 -4.03 0.01 3.74
N MET A 34 -4.76 0.67 4.66
CA MET A 34 -4.21 1.10 5.96
C MET A 34 -3.82 -0.08 6.84
N VAL A 35 -4.63 -1.14 6.87
CA VAL A 35 -4.30 -2.38 7.60
C VAL A 35 -3.04 -3.02 7.04
N ALA A 36 -2.97 -3.19 5.71
CA ALA A 36 -1.81 -3.75 5.03
C ALA A 36 -0.56 -2.91 5.27
N ALA A 37 -0.66 -1.57 5.20
CA ALA A 37 0.45 -0.69 5.49
C ALA A 37 0.99 -0.89 6.91
N GLY A 38 0.10 -0.97 7.91
CA GLY A 38 0.47 -1.20 9.30
C GLY A 38 1.10 -2.59 9.56
N GLU A 39 0.71 -3.62 8.80
CA GLU A 39 1.35 -4.94 8.85
C GLU A 39 2.75 -4.93 8.24
N ILE A 40 2.91 -4.29 7.08
CA ILE A 40 4.19 -4.16 6.39
C ILE A 40 5.19 -3.38 7.26
N MET A 41 4.75 -2.29 7.90
CA MET A 41 5.59 -1.51 8.82
C MET A 41 6.02 -2.34 10.03
N ARG A 42 5.09 -3.04 10.68
CA ARG A 42 5.40 -3.91 11.83
C ARG A 42 6.34 -5.05 11.45
N SER A 43 6.14 -5.67 10.29
CA SER A 43 6.98 -6.75 9.80
C SER A 43 8.41 -6.28 9.50
N ASN A 44 8.58 -5.12 8.85
CA ASN A 44 9.90 -4.54 8.60
C ASN A 44 10.64 -4.18 9.90
N SER A 45 9.94 -3.56 10.85
CA SER A 45 10.50 -3.24 12.17
C SER A 45 11.00 -4.48 12.91
N GLN A 46 10.22 -5.57 12.93
CA GLN A 46 10.62 -6.83 13.56
C GLN A 46 11.78 -7.53 12.85
N ALA A 47 11.89 -7.38 11.53
CA ALA A 47 12.95 -7.99 10.73
C ALA A 47 14.28 -7.24 10.79
N GLY A 48 14.34 -6.09 11.48
CA GLY A 48 15.53 -5.22 11.52
C GLY A 48 15.92 -4.69 10.14
N ARG A 49 14.98 -4.66 9.19
CA ARG A 49 15.18 -4.15 7.84
C ARG A 49 15.05 -2.63 7.85
N GLU A 50 15.80 -1.96 6.96
CA GLU A 50 15.78 -0.51 6.83
C GLU A 50 14.34 0.03 6.72
N ALA A 51 14.13 1.21 7.28
CA ALA A 51 12.83 1.87 7.26
C ALA A 51 12.34 2.01 5.81
N LEU A 52 11.01 1.90 5.62
CA LEU A 52 10.32 2.06 4.33
C LEU A 52 10.35 3.52 3.83
N VAL A 53 11.42 4.25 4.13
CA VAL A 53 11.60 5.67 3.83
C VAL A 53 11.51 5.86 2.34
N GLY A 54 10.58 6.72 1.93
CA GLY A 54 10.33 6.98 0.51
C GLY A 54 9.45 5.93 -0.19
N ALA A 55 9.03 4.87 0.49
CA ALA A 55 8.02 3.95 -0.04
C ALA A 55 6.62 4.58 0.06
N VAL A 56 5.78 4.33 -0.94
CA VAL A 56 4.39 4.80 -1.02
C VAL A 56 3.49 3.63 -1.42
N LEU A 57 2.46 3.37 -0.62
CA LEU A 57 1.37 2.47 -0.99
C LEU A 57 0.40 3.21 -1.91
N LEU A 58 0.20 2.69 -3.11
CA LEU A 58 -0.73 3.21 -4.11
C LEU A 58 -1.95 2.28 -4.18
N VAL A 59 -3.14 2.83 -3.99
CA VAL A 59 -4.39 2.11 -4.21
C VAL A 59 -4.92 2.48 -5.59
N LYS A 60 -5.14 1.47 -6.43
CA LYS A 60 -5.60 1.63 -7.80
C LYS A 60 -6.92 0.91 -8.04
N ASP A 61 -7.73 1.45 -8.93
CA ASP A 61 -8.95 0.80 -9.42
C ASP A 61 -8.66 -0.21 -10.54
N ASN A 62 -9.72 -0.82 -11.09
CA ASN A 62 -9.61 -1.75 -12.21
C ASN A 62 -9.21 -1.12 -13.56
N ALA A 63 -9.33 0.19 -13.71
CA ALA A 63 -8.81 0.92 -14.86
C ALA A 63 -7.32 1.29 -14.70
N GLY A 64 -6.72 1.00 -13.54
CA GLY A 64 -5.34 1.37 -13.19
C GLY A 64 -5.20 2.81 -12.69
N ALA A 65 -6.31 3.53 -12.51
CA ALA A 65 -6.33 4.87 -11.96
C ALA A 65 -5.98 4.83 -10.47
N THR A 66 -5.06 5.68 -10.04
CA THR A 66 -4.67 5.78 -8.64
C THR A 66 -5.73 6.56 -7.88
N LEU A 67 -6.41 5.90 -6.95
CA LEU A 67 -7.42 6.48 -6.07
C LEU A 67 -6.79 7.12 -4.83
N PHE A 68 -5.84 6.41 -4.21
CA PHE A 68 -5.17 6.87 -2.99
C PHE A 68 -3.66 6.66 -3.07
N ARG A 69 -2.91 7.53 -2.40
CA ARG A 69 -1.46 7.43 -2.20
C ARG A 69 -1.15 7.63 -0.73
N MET A 70 -0.51 6.66 -0.11
CA MET A 70 -0.16 6.68 1.30
C MET A 70 1.35 6.47 1.46
N PRO A 71 2.11 7.51 1.82
CA PRO A 71 3.51 7.34 2.13
C PRO A 71 3.65 6.47 3.39
N PHE A 72 4.61 5.55 3.38
CA PHE A 72 5.06 4.87 4.59
C PHE A 72 5.89 5.87 5.39
N ILE A 73 5.21 6.63 6.24
CA ILE A 73 5.88 7.54 7.16
C ILE A 73 6.34 6.70 8.35
N ASP A 74 7.65 6.58 8.51
CA ASP A 74 8.19 6.14 9.78
C ASP A 74 7.70 7.15 10.84
N PRO A 75 7.04 6.73 11.93
CA PRO A 75 6.83 7.60 13.07
C PRO A 75 8.20 7.77 13.76
N GLY A 76 9.11 8.47 13.08
CA GLY A 76 10.45 8.77 13.55
C GLY A 76 10.42 9.98 14.47
N GLU A 77 10.88 9.73 15.70
CA GLU A 77 11.19 10.62 16.83
C GLU A 77 10.05 11.03 17.78
#